data_AF-A0A820P5A1-F1
#
_entry.id   AF-A0A820P5A1-F1
#
_cell.length_a   1.000
_cell.length_b   1.000
_cell.length_c   1.000
_cell.angle_alpha   90.00
_cell.angle_beta   90.00
_cell.angle_gamma   90.00
#
_symmetry.space_group_name_H-M   'P 1'
#
loop_
_entity.id
_entity.type
_entity.pdbx_description
1 polymer ?
#
loop_
_entity_poly.entity_id
_entity_poly.type
_entity_poly.pdbx_seq_one_letter_code
_entity_poly.pdbx_strand_id
1 'polypeptide(L)'
;MTTTALIAKQYIEWLWQSNALPFCLAEPAEWQKYTDVETEIIEEAFQQGLPEALLDDYHIVFARSMQISNNDEKKQRPVKRVVDRNKDEREKR
;
A
#
# COMPACT_ATOMS: atom_id res chain seq x y z
N MET A 1 -15.11 -7.75 34.63
CA MET A 1 -15.12 -8.71 33.51
C MET A 1 -14.50 -8.00 32.32
N THR A 2 -13.22 -8.19 32.06
CA THR A 2 -12.52 -7.58 30.91
C THR A 2 -12.73 -8.49 29.70
N THR A 3 -13.55 -8.05 28.76
CA THR A 3 -13.74 -8.72 27.48
C THR A 3 -12.43 -8.67 26.71
N THR A 4 -11.72 -9.79 26.66
CA THR A 4 -10.59 -9.98 25.74
C THR A 4 -11.15 -9.95 24.33
N ALA A 5 -11.11 -8.80 23.67
CA ALA A 5 -11.37 -8.74 22.25
C ALA A 5 -10.26 -9.52 21.54
N LEU A 6 -10.62 -10.61 20.87
CA LEU A 6 -9.78 -11.25 19.86
C LEU A 6 -9.48 -10.19 18.81
N ILE A 7 -8.28 -9.61 18.84
CA ILE A 7 -7.80 -8.76 17.75
C ILE A 7 -7.61 -9.71 16.57
N ALA A 8 -8.57 -9.72 15.64
CA ALA A 8 -8.39 -10.38 14.36
C ALA A 8 -7.15 -9.77 13.71
N LYS A 9 -6.18 -10.61 13.35
CA LYS A 9 -4.97 -10.19 12.65
C LYS A 9 -5.39 -9.64 11.29
N GLN A 10 -5.34 -8.32 11.13
CA GLN A 10 -5.65 -7.69 9.86
C GLN A 10 -4.43 -7.82 8.96
N TYR A 11 -4.61 -8.41 7.79
CA TYR A 11 -3.55 -8.44 6.79
C TYR A 11 -3.66 -7.19 5.94
N ILE A 12 -2.61 -6.38 6.00
CA ILE A 12 -2.50 -5.16 5.21
C ILE A 12 -1.59 -5.44 4.02
N GLU A 13 -2.05 -5.06 2.85
CA GLU A 13 -1.24 -5.06 1.64
C GLU A 13 -1.31 -3.67 1.01
N TRP A 14 -0.14 -3.12 0.69
CA TRP A 14 -0.04 -1.92 -0.12
C TRP A 14 0.26 -2.32 -1.56
N LEU A 15 -0.40 -1.65 -2.49
CA LEU A 15 -0.32 -1.93 -3.92
C LEU A 15 0.00 -0.65 -4.68
N TRP A 16 0.75 -0.78 -5.78
CA TRP A 16 1.02 0.30 -6.72
C TRP A 16 0.66 -0.11 -8.14
N GLN A 17 0.32 0.87 -8.98
CA GLN A 17 -0.09 0.61 -10.35
C GLN A 17 1.13 0.48 -11.28
N SER A 18 1.34 -0.71 -11.82
CA SER A 18 2.56 -1.10 -12.55
C SER A 18 2.55 -0.83 -14.05
N ASN A 19 1.41 -0.43 -14.62
CA ASN A 19 1.30 -0.09 -16.04
C ASN A 19 2.38 0.93 -16.47
N ALA A 20 2.89 0.82 -17.70
CA ALA A 20 3.84 1.81 -18.23
C ALA A 20 3.23 3.23 -18.27
N LEU A 21 1.93 3.32 -18.56
CA LEU A 21 1.13 4.55 -18.53
C LEU A 21 0.01 4.42 -17.47
N PRO A 22 0.29 4.70 -16.19
CA PRO A 22 -0.65 4.42 -15.09
C PRO A 22 -1.96 5.22 -15.16
N PHE A 23 -1.98 6.35 -15.88
CA PHE A 23 -3.17 7.19 -16.03
C PHE A 23 -3.92 6.96 -17.35
N CYS A 24 -3.47 6.02 -18.18
CA CYS A 24 -4.15 5.70 -19.43
C CYS A 24 -5.36 4.80 -19.14
N LEU A 25 -6.55 5.26 -19.50
CA LEU A 25 -7.81 4.50 -19.30
C LEU A 25 -8.02 3.41 -20.38
N ALA A 26 -7.16 3.34 -21.38
CA ALA A 26 -7.28 2.37 -22.47
C ALA A 26 -6.88 0.95 -22.05
N GLU A 27 -6.14 0.81 -20.95
CA GLU A 27 -5.64 -0.47 -20.45
C GLU A 27 -6.17 -0.74 -19.03
N PRO A 28 -6.40 -2.02 -18.67
CA PRO A 28 -6.76 -2.37 -17.32
C PRO A 28 -5.62 -2.04 -16.35
N ALA A 29 -5.99 -1.54 -15.16
CA ALA A 29 -5.02 -1.24 -14.12
C ALA A 29 -4.38 -2.52 -13.57
N GLU A 30 -3.07 -2.65 -13.76
CA GLU A 30 -2.26 -3.71 -13.18
C GLU A 30 -1.70 -3.24 -11.84
N TRP A 31 -1.95 -4.03 -10.79
CA TRP A 31 -1.55 -3.70 -9.43
C TRP A 31 -0.52 -4.70 -8.95
N GLN A 32 0.61 -4.19 -8.47
CA GLN A 32 1.68 -4.98 -7.86
C GLN A 32 1.79 -4.66 -6.37
N LYS A 33 2.15 -5.68 -5.59
CA LYS A 33 2.40 -5.53 -4.16
C LYS A 33 3.76 -4.87 -3.95
N TYR A 34 3.82 -4.02 -2.94
CA TYR A 34 5.09 -3.70 -2.33
C TYR A 34 5.67 -4.94 -1.66
N THR A 35 6.98 -4.95 -1.45
CA THR A 35 7.61 -6.00 -0.63
C THR A 35 7.08 -5.94 0.81
N ASP A 36 7.28 -7.01 1.58
CA ASP A 36 6.82 -7.05 2.97
C ASP A 36 7.44 -5.93 3.81
N VAL A 37 8.73 -5.63 3.59
CA VAL A 37 9.45 -4.56 4.29
C VAL A 37 8.92 -3.18 3.90
N GLU A 38 8.76 -2.90 2.61
CA GLU A 38 8.18 -1.63 2.16
C GLU A 38 6.74 -1.47 2.65
N THR A 39 5.96 -2.55 2.65
CA THR A 39 4.59 -2.56 3.19
C THR A 39 4.57 -2.17 4.67
N GLU A 40 5.50 -2.70 5.47
CA GLU A 40 5.63 -2.37 6.89
C GLU A 40 5.96 -0.88 7.08
N ILE A 41 6.93 -0.35 6.33
CA ILE A 41 7.33 1.07 6.40
C ILE A 41 6.16 1.98 6.02
N ILE A 42 5.48 1.69 4.91
CA ILE A 42 4.34 2.49 4.44
C ILE A 42 3.19 2.45 5.47
N GLU A 43 2.87 1.25 5.98
CA GLU A 43 1.78 1.09 6.94
C GLU A 43 2.08 1.77 8.27
N GLU A 44 3.33 1.69 8.77
CA GLU A 44 3.73 2.37 9.99
C GLU A 44 3.56 3.89 9.85
N ALA A 45 4.05 4.49 8.76
CA ALA A 45 3.91 5.93 8.53
C ALA A 45 2.43 6.34 8.40
N PHE A 46 1.62 5.53 7.73
CA PHE A 46 0.18 5.75 7.59
C PHE A 46 -0.53 5.71 8.96
N GLN A 47 -0.22 4.73 9.80
CA GLN A 47 -0.80 4.58 11.14
C GLN A 47 -0.39 5.72 12.09
N GLN A 48 0.83 6.25 11.92
CA GLN A 48 1.29 7.43 12.65
C GLN A 48 0.66 8.74 12.15
N GLY A 49 -0.12 8.70 11.07
CA GLY A 49 -0.74 9.90 10.48
C GLY A 49 0.27 10.84 9.82
N LEU A 50 1.43 10.31 9.41
CA LEU A 50 2.39 11.08 8.63
C LEU A 50 1.81 11.43 7.25
N PRO A 51 2.24 12.54 6.63
CA PRO A 51 1.75 12.93 5.31
C PRO A 51 2.29 12.03 4.19
N GLU A 52 3.45 11.42 4.41
CA GLU A 52 4.13 10.57 3.45
C GLU A 52 4.96 9.46 4.11
N ALA A 53 5.30 8.45 3.32
CA ALA A 53 6.30 7.43 3.65
C ALA A 53 7.48 7.52 2.67
N LEU A 54 8.71 7.59 3.20
CA LEU A 54 9.93 7.61 2.40
C LEU A 54 10.46 6.19 2.19
N LEU A 55 10.72 5.83 0.94
CA LEU A 55 11.41 4.61 0.53
C LEU A 55 12.64 4.99 -0.31
N ASP A 56 13.46 4.01 -0.67
CA ASP A 56 14.77 4.26 -1.30
C ASP A 56 14.63 5.05 -2.63
N ASP A 57 13.83 4.53 -3.57
CA ASP A 57 13.70 5.09 -4.92
C ASP A 57 12.49 6.03 -5.10
N TYR A 58 11.57 6.01 -4.15
CA TYR A 58 10.29 6.72 -4.22
C TYR A 58 9.74 7.04 -2.84
N HIS A 59 8.73 7.89 -2.79
CA HIS A 59 7.96 8.16 -1.58
C HIS A 59 6.47 8.12 -1.87
N ILE A 60 5.68 7.83 -0.85
CA ILE A 60 4.23 7.68 -0.93
C ILE A 60 3.56 8.89 -0.28
N VAL A 61 2.87 9.71 -1.06
CA VAL A 61 2.08 10.83 -0.56
C VAL A 61 0.65 10.37 -0.30
N PHE A 62 0.30 10.18 0.98
CA PHE A 62 -0.96 9.54 1.37
C PHE A 62 -2.20 10.36 1.02
N ALA A 63 -2.13 11.68 1.17
CA ALA A 63 -3.25 12.59 0.86
C ALA A 63 -3.72 12.48 -0.61
N ARG A 64 -2.83 12.05 -1.52
CA ARG A 64 -3.12 11.86 -2.93
C ARG A 64 -3.21 10.39 -3.33
N SER A 65 -2.83 9.49 -2.43
CA SER A 65 -2.63 8.06 -2.73
C SER A 65 -1.73 7.86 -3.96
N MET A 66 -0.55 8.49 -3.91
CA MET A 66 0.41 8.50 -5.01
C MET A 66 1.80 8.11 -4.54
N GLN A 67 2.46 7.24 -5.30
CA GLN A 67 3.90 7.06 -5.31
C GLN A 67 4.53 8.09 -6.26
N ILE A 68 5.62 8.73 -5.83
CA ILE A 68 6.41 9.68 -6.63
C ILE A 68 7.86 9.24 -6.57
N SER A 69 8.55 9.17 -7.72
CA SER A 69 9.98 8.84 -7.73
C SER A 69 10.80 9.96 -7.09
N ASN A 70 11.76 9.60 -6.25
CA ASN A 70 12.70 10.52 -5.62
C ASN A 70 13.65 11.17 -6.64
N ASN A 71 13.83 10.54 -7.81
CA ASN A 71 14.72 11.01 -8.87
C ASN A 71 13.98 11.81 -9.96
N ASP A 72 12.65 11.69 -10.05
CA ASP A 72 11.84 12.32 -11.09
C ASP A 72 10.38 12.48 -10.63
N GLU A 73 10.02 13.71 -10.24
CA GLU A 73 8.68 14.05 -9.75
C GLU A 73 7.57 13.81 -10.78
N LYS A 74 7.90 13.69 -12.08
CA LYS A 74 6.90 13.39 -13.12
C LYS A 74 6.58 11.90 -13.19
N LYS A 75 7.44 11.03 -12.64
CA LYS A 75 7.18 9.59 -12.55
C LYS A 75 6.34 9.32 -11.32
N GLN A 76 5.04 9.38 -11.51
CA GLN A 76 4.05 9.14 -10.47
C GLN A 76 3.19 7.92 -10.79
N ARG A 77 2.81 7.19 -9.74
CA ARG A 77 1.98 6.00 -9.84
C ARG A 77 0.92 6.00 -8.74
N PRO A 78 -0.35 5.71 -9.05
CA PRO A 78 -1.37 5.50 -8.04
C PRO A 78 -1.00 4.36 -7.10
N VAL A 79 -1.37 4.51 -5.83
CA VAL A 79 -1.25 3.47 -4.80
C VAL A 79 -2.58 3.22 -4.11
N LYS A 80 -2.74 2.05 -3.50
CA LYS A 80 -3.89 1.75 -2.66
C LYS A 80 -3.53 0.81 -1.52
N ARG A 81 -4.22 1.00 -0.40
CA ARG A 81 -4.17 0.13 0.78
C ARG A 81 -5.32 -0.87 0.72
N VAL A 82 -5.02 -2.15 0.92
CA VAL A 82 -6.00 -3.23 1.00
C VAL A 82 -5.95 -3.84 2.39
N VAL A 83 -7.12 -4.00 3.00
CA VAL A 83 -7.28 -4.68 4.29
C VAL A 83 -7.98 -6.01 4.04
N ASP A 84 -7.26 -7.11 4.17
CA ASP A 84 -7.87 -8.44 4.16
C ASP A 84 -8.07 -8.92 5.61
N ARG A 85 -9.34 -9.05 5.99
CA ARG A 85 -9.74 -9.53 7.31
C ARG A 85 -9.85 -11.05 7.40
N ASN A 86 -9.77 -11.76 6.27
CA ASN A 86 -10.08 -13.19 6.16
C ASN A 86 -8.91 -14.02 5.59
N LYS A 87 -7.71 -13.44 5.43
CA LYS A 87 -6.56 -14.14 4.82
C LYS A 87 -6.19 -15.44 5.56
N ASP A 88 -6.32 -15.47 6.89
CA ASP A 88 -6.08 -16.66 7.72
C ASP A 88 -6.99 -17.87 7.39
N GLU A 89 -8.17 -17.65 6.79
CA GLU A 89 -9.09 -18.74 6.41
C GLU A 89 -8.75 -19.36 5.05
N ARG A 90 -8.04 -18.62 4.18
CA ARG A 90 -7.69 -19.06 2.82
C ARG A 90 -6.40 -19.88 2.76
N GLU A 91 -5.43 -19.61 3.63
CA GLU A 91 -4.16 -20.36 3.69
C GLU A 91 -4.28 -21.74 4.36
N LYS A 92 -5.45 -22.07 4.92
CA LYS A 92 -5.74 -23.38 5.55
C LYS A 92 -6.47 -24.37 4.63
N ARG A 93 -6.54 -24.13 3.33
CA ARG A 93 -7.14 -25.03 2.33
C ARG A 93 -6.11 -25.48 1.31
#